data_AF-A0A7W1AHD1-F1
#
_entry.id   AF-A0A7W1AHD1-F1
#
_cell.length_a   1.000
_cell.length_b   1.000
_cell.length_c   1.000
_cell.angle_alpha   90.00
_cell.angle_beta   90.00
_cell.angle_gamma   90.00
#
_symmetry.space_group_name_H-M   'P 1'
#
loop_
_entity.id
_entity.type
_entity.pdbx_description
1 polymer ?
#
loop_
_entity_poly.entity_id
_entity_poly.type
_entity_poly.pdbx_seq_one_letter_code
_entity_poly.pdbx_strand_id
1 'polypeptide(L)' 'MTDEEEELLVEQVATAYRPPSRAHEGLRYHPAWHDLSEAARERAFGRGRALRALEAALDEDGLSAAARAILARIP' A
#
# COMPACT_ATOMS: atom_id res chain seq x y z
N MET A 1 8.13 -12.30 -17.09
CA MET A 1 8.42 -11.63 -15.83
C MET A 1 9.52 -12.41 -15.15
N THR A 2 10.63 -11.76 -14.83
CA THR A 2 11.67 -12.33 -13.98
C THR A 2 11.25 -12.28 -12.51
N ASP A 3 11.92 -13.03 -11.64
CA ASP A 3 11.62 -13.02 -10.20
C ASP A 3 11.84 -11.62 -9.59
N GLU A 4 12.84 -10.88 -10.09
CA GLU A 4 13.14 -9.50 -9.66
C GLU A 4 12.03 -8.52 -10.09
N GLU A 5 11.51 -8.66 -11.30
CA GLU A 5 10.36 -7.88 -11.77
C GLU A 5 9.11 -8.18 -10.94
N GLU A 6 8.86 -9.44 -10.58
CA GLU A 6 7.72 -9.81 -9.73
C GLU A 6 7.84 -9.22 -8.32
N GLU A 7 9.04 -9.28 -7.72
CA GLU A 7 9.27 -8.70 -6.39
C GLU A 7 9.09 -7.18 -6.39
N LEU A 8 9.51 -6.50 -7.46
CA LEU A 8 9.28 -5.06 -7.61
C LEU A 8 7.78 -4.74 -7.67
N LEU A 9 6.98 -5.51 -8.41
CA LEU A 9 5.53 -5.30 -8.48
C LEU A 9 4.86 -5.58 -7.12
N VAL A 10 5.30 -6.63 -6.41
CA VAL A 10 4.84 -6.94 -5.05
C VAL A 10 5.14 -5.77 -4.11
N GLU A 11 6.35 -5.21 -4.18
CA GLU A 11 6.74 -4.06 -3.35
C GLU A 11 5.90 -2.82 -3.66
N GLN A 12 5.72 -2.48 -4.94
CA GLN A 12 4.89 -1.35 -5.36
C GLN A 12 3.45 -1.48 -4.84
N VAL A 13 2.86 -2.67 -4.99
CA VAL A 13 1.48 -2.97 -4.58
C VAL A 13 1.32 -3.01 -3.05
N ALA A 14 2.34 -3.42 -2.30
CA ALA A 14 2.27 -3.54 -0.84
C ALA A 14 2.05 -2.20 -0.13
N THR A 15 2.40 -1.08 -0.79
CA THR A 15 2.23 0.27 -0.25
C THR A 15 0.79 0.78 -0.39
N ALA A 16 0.43 1.81 0.38
CA ALA A 16 -0.88 2.45 0.27
C ALA A 16 -0.96 3.31 -1.00
N TYR A 17 -1.41 2.73 -2.12
CA TYR A 17 -1.62 3.47 -3.35
C TYR A 17 -2.71 4.54 -3.19
N ARG A 18 -2.32 5.80 -3.36
CA ARG A 18 -3.16 6.99 -3.16
C ARG A 18 -2.81 8.02 -4.24
N PRO A 19 -3.30 7.87 -5.48
CA PRO A 19 -3.04 8.86 -6.51
C PRO A 19 -3.61 10.21 -6.08
N PRO A 20 -2.95 11.34 -6.41
CA PRO A 20 -3.51 12.67 -6.21
C PRO A 20 -4.70 12.84 -7.14
N SER A 21 -5.86 12.31 -6.75
CA SER A 21 -7.14 12.57 -7.39
C SER A 21 -7.92 13.55 -6.53
N ARG A 22 -8.71 14.39 -7.20
CA ARG A 22 -9.68 15.27 -6.54
C ARG A 22 -10.50 14.39 -5.60
N ALA A 23 -10.73 14.88 -4.38
CA ALA A 23 -11.63 14.23 -3.43
C ALA A 23 -12.85 13.68 -4.22
N HIS A 24 -13.32 12.48 -3.89
CA HIS A 24 -14.51 11.81 -4.44
C HIS A 24 -14.31 10.74 -5.55
N GLU A 25 -13.11 10.44 -6.05
CA GLU A 25 -12.91 9.34 -7.04
C GLU A 25 -12.73 7.93 -6.42
N GLY A 26 -13.75 7.41 -5.72
CA GLY A 26 -13.91 5.97 -5.43
C GLY A 26 -12.69 5.19 -4.85
N LEU A 27 -12.78 3.86 -4.85
CA LEU A 27 -11.64 2.98 -4.56
C LEU A 27 -10.82 2.78 -5.85
N ARG A 28 -9.51 3.01 -5.77
CA ARG A 28 -8.56 2.77 -6.87
C ARG A 28 -7.51 1.76 -6.46
N TYR A 29 -7.15 0.87 -7.38
CA TYR A 29 -6.07 -0.09 -7.21
C TYR A 29 -4.78 0.45 -7.80
N HIS A 30 -3.64 0.02 -7.26
CA HIS A 30 -2.34 0.28 -7.88
C HIS A 30 -2.33 -0.37 -9.28
N PRO A 31 -1.86 0.30 -10.35
CA PRO A 31 -1.86 -0.26 -11.71
C PRO A 31 -1.20 -1.65 -11.79
N ALA A 32 -0.07 -1.82 -11.12
CA ALA A 32 0.65 -3.11 -11.02
C ALA A 32 -0.15 -4.26 -10.38
N TRP A 33 -1.28 -3.99 -9.71
CA TRP A 33 -2.13 -5.04 -9.11
C TRP A 33 -2.60 -6.07 -10.15
N HIS A 34 -2.88 -5.59 -11.36
CA HIS A 34 -3.39 -6.42 -12.44
C HIS A 34 -2.32 -7.34 -13.03
N ASP A 35 -1.06 -6.96 -12.89
CA ASP A 35 0.08 -7.73 -13.39
C ASP A 35 0.53 -8.82 -12.39
N LEU A 36 0.06 -8.78 -11.14
CA LEU A 36 0.35 -9.80 -10.13
C LEU A 36 -0.49 -11.07 -10.31
N SER A 37 0.17 -12.21 -10.15
CA SER A 37 -0.47 -13.52 -9.94
C SER A 37 -1.24 -13.55 -8.60
N GLU A 38 -2.11 -14.55 -8.41
CA GLU A 38 -2.84 -14.75 -7.15
C GLU A 38 -1.87 -14.90 -5.97
N ALA A 39 -0.86 -15.77 -6.10
CA ALA A 39 0.16 -15.95 -5.07
C ALA A 39 0.93 -14.65 -4.77
N ALA A 40 1.27 -13.86 -5.80
CA ALA A 40 1.96 -12.59 -5.60
C ALA A 40 1.07 -11.54 -4.89
N ARG A 41 -0.25 -11.56 -5.13
CA ARG A 41 -1.21 -10.70 -4.40
C ARG A 41 -1.28 -11.03 -2.92
N GLU A 42 -1.25 -12.32 -2.55
CA GLU A 42 -1.18 -12.74 -1.15
C GLU A 42 0.11 -12.26 -0.48
N ARG A 43 1.26 -12.40 -1.18
CA ARG A 43 2.54 -11.87 -0.70
C ARG A 43 2.50 -10.36 -0.51
N ALA A 44 1.95 -9.61 -1.47
CA ALA A 44 1.80 -8.18 -1.37
C ALA A 44 0.93 -7.76 -0.17
N PHE A 45 -0.16 -8.49 0.10
CA PHE A 45 -0.97 -8.27 1.30
C PHE A 45 -0.18 -8.52 2.59
N GLY A 46 0.56 -9.63 2.66
CA GLY A 46 1.44 -9.95 3.79
C GLY A 46 2.48 -8.87 4.03
N ARG A 47 3.16 -8.42 2.98
CA ARG A 47 4.16 -7.34 3.02
C ARG A 47 3.54 -6.02 3.47
N GLY A 48 2.34 -5.68 2.97
CA GLY A 48 1.61 -4.48 3.41
C GLY A 48 1.19 -4.52 4.89
N ARG A 49 0.92 -5.70 5.46
CA ARG A 49 0.68 -5.84 6.91
C ARG A 49 1.95 -5.58 7.72
N ALA A 50 3.08 -6.17 7.30
CA ALA A 50 4.36 -5.95 7.94
C ALA A 50 4.77 -4.47 7.88
N LEU A 51 4.58 -3.82 6.72
CA LEU A 51 4.89 -2.40 6.54
C LEU A 51 4.14 -1.51 7.53
N ARG A 52 2.82 -1.73 7.73
CA ARG A 52 2.03 -0.91 8.68
C ARG A 52 2.51 -1.05 10.12
N ALA A 53 2.97 -2.23 10.52
CA ALA A 53 3.53 -2.44 11.86
C ALA A 53 4.85 -1.68 12.04
N LEU A 54 5.70 -1.67 10.99
CA LEU A 54 6.94 -0.89 10.98
C LEU A 54 6.68 0.62 10.98
N GLU A 55 5.74 1.09 10.16
CA GLU A 55 5.32 2.50 10.15
C GLU A 55 4.85 2.93 11.54
N ALA A 56 3.93 2.17 12.15
CA ALA A 56 3.42 2.46 13.49
C ALA A 56 4.53 2.46 14.55
N ALA A 57 5.51 1.56 14.47
CA ALA A 57 6.63 1.52 15.42
C ALA A 57 7.57 2.72 15.31
N LEU A 58 7.60 3.40 14.16
CA LEU A 58 8.41 4.59 13.90
C LEU A 58 7.65 5.90 14.18
N ASP A 59 6.38 5.80 14.54
CA ASP A 59 5.47 6.91 14.71
C ASP A 59 5.18 7.15 16.20
N GLU A 60 5.33 8.39 16.68
CA GLU A 60 5.11 8.71 18.10
C GLU A 60 3.71 8.36 18.60
N ASP A 61 2.70 8.45 17.73
CA ASP A 61 1.30 8.14 18.04
C ASP A 61 0.93 6.70 17.69
N GLY A 62 1.89 5.88 17.24
CA GLY A 62 1.65 4.51 16.80
C GLY A 62 0.87 4.42 15.48
N LEU A 63 0.89 5.48 14.67
CA LEU A 63 0.09 5.58 13.44
C LEU A 63 0.88 5.15 12.22
N SER A 64 0.20 4.45 11.31
CA SER A 64 0.73 4.19 9.97
C SER A 64 0.64 5.46 9.10
N ALA A 65 1.47 5.55 8.04
CA ALA A 65 1.42 6.66 7.09
C ALA A 65 0.02 6.83 6.46
N ALA A 66 -0.68 5.71 6.25
CA ALA A 66 -2.05 5.71 5.76
C ALA A 66 -3.04 6.30 6.78
N ALA A 67 -2.83 6.04 8.08
CA ALA A 67 -3.66 6.56 9.17
C ALA A 67 -3.45 8.08 9.33
N ARG A 68 -2.21 8.57 9.38
CA ARG A 68 -1.92 10.02 9.39
C ARG A 68 -2.58 10.76 8.24
N ALA A 69 -2.47 10.21 7.04
CA ALA A 69 -3.07 10.81 5.86
C ALA A 69 -4.61 10.87 5.95
N ILE A 70 -5.27 9.85 6.51
CA ILE A 70 -6.72 9.87 6.71
C ILE A 70 -7.10 10.92 7.76
N LEU A 71 -6.42 10.94 8.90
CA LEU A 71 -6.71 11.88 9.98
C LEU A 71 -6.56 13.34 9.53
N ALA A 72 -5.57 13.64 8.69
CA ALA A 72 -5.40 14.97 8.09
C ALA A 72 -6.58 15.44 7.20
N ARG A 73 -7.54 14.56 6.88
CA ARG A 73 -8.73 14.87 6.07
C ARG A 73 -10.02 14.99 6.90
N ILE A 74 -9.98 14.65 8.19
CA ILE A 74 -11.14 14.71 9.08
C ILE A 74 -11.07 16.06 9.80
N PRO A 75 -12.11 16.93 9.69
CA PRO A 75 -12.14 18.24 10.33
C PRO A 75 -12.28 18.18 11.86
#